data_AF-A0A8T4HMS4-F1
#
_entry.id   AF-A0A8T4HMS4-F1
#
_cell.length_a   1.000
_cell.length_b   1.000
_cell.length_c   1.000
_cell.angle_alpha   90.00
_cell.angle_beta   90.00
_cell.angle_gamma   90.00
#
_symmetry.space_group_name_H-M   'P 1'
#
loop_
_entity.id
_entity.type
_entity.pdbx_description
1 polymer ?
#
loop_
_entity_poly.entity_id
_entity_poly.type
_entity_poly.pdbx_seq_one_letter_code
_entity_poly.pdbx_strand_id
1 'polypeptide(L)'
;MPGGRLTQQERQQIALGLSEGLAYAQIARRLDRPTSTVTREVMRNGGPTGYRADLAHRATEHRTRRRRQAAPRGGPQVSPQAHGRDAEALREYEETLTTVFMQSGAPKMMARVLVCLYTTDTGSLTASELVQRLQVSPASISKAITFLEGQGLVRRERDEGRRERYVVDDDVWYQSMIASARSLAQVVETSRQGVGILGRDTPAGARLENIARFLDFIAESTIRAAEQAREVLHTDPGTTTGGTTGPHTEGG
;
A
#
# COMPACT_ATOMS: atom_id res chain seq x y z
N MET A 1 -14.29 35.89 13.33
CA MET A 1 -13.20 35.03 12.80
C MET A 1 -13.66 33.58 12.88
N PRO A 2 -13.95 32.88 11.77
CA PRO A 2 -14.45 31.52 11.87
C PRO A 2 -13.29 30.61 12.32
N GLY A 3 -13.20 30.37 13.63
CA GLY A 3 -12.21 29.51 14.28
C GLY A 3 -12.59 28.02 14.29
N GLY A 4 -13.41 27.58 13.33
CA GLY A 4 -13.87 26.20 13.21
C GLY A 4 -12.88 25.29 12.48
N ARG A 5 -12.97 23.97 12.72
CA ARG A 5 -12.24 22.94 11.95
C ARG A 5 -12.53 23.10 10.46
N LEU A 6 -11.55 22.82 9.61
CA LEU A 6 -11.79 22.74 8.17
C LEU A 6 -12.88 21.72 7.87
N THR A 7 -13.75 22.01 6.91
CA THR A 7 -14.78 21.09 6.38
C THR A 7 -14.18 20.13 5.35
N GLN A 8 -14.95 19.15 4.87
CA GLN A 8 -14.49 18.29 3.77
C GLN A 8 -14.32 19.11 2.48
N GLN A 9 -15.25 20.02 2.20
CA GLN A 9 -15.20 20.89 1.02
C GLN A 9 -13.97 21.81 1.02
N GLU A 10 -13.66 22.44 2.17
CA GLU A 10 -12.46 23.27 2.28
C GLU A 10 -11.18 22.45 2.05
N ARG A 11 -11.13 21.18 2.51
CA ARG A 11 -10.00 20.29 2.24
C ARG A 11 -9.87 19.91 0.77
N GLN A 12 -11.00 19.71 0.07
CA GLN A 12 -10.99 19.45 -1.38
C GLN A 12 -10.43 20.65 -2.14
N GLN A 13 -10.79 21.87 -1.73
CA GLN A 13 -10.23 23.09 -2.30
C GLN A 13 -8.74 23.28 -2.00
N ILE A 14 -8.25 22.84 -0.83
CA ILE A 14 -6.80 22.77 -0.55
C ILE A 14 -6.13 21.80 -1.52
N ALA A 15 -6.66 20.58 -1.69
CA ALA A 15 -6.08 19.59 -2.59
C ALA A 15 -6.05 20.08 -4.05
N LEU A 16 -7.12 20.71 -4.53
CA LEU A 16 -7.18 21.32 -5.85
C LEU A 16 -6.13 22.42 -6.01
N GLY A 17 -6.03 23.34 -5.05
CA GLY A 17 -5.04 24.42 -5.08
C GLY A 17 -3.59 23.92 -5.09
N LEU A 18 -3.30 22.80 -4.41
CA LEU A 18 -1.99 22.16 -4.47
C LEU A 18 -1.71 21.53 -5.84
N SER A 19 -2.71 20.87 -6.44
CA SER A 19 -2.57 20.30 -7.79
C SER A 19 -2.39 21.37 -8.88
N GLU A 20 -2.94 22.57 -8.65
CA GLU A 20 -2.74 23.76 -9.49
C GLU A 20 -1.40 24.47 -9.21
N GLY A 21 -0.59 23.98 -8.27
CA GLY A 21 0.71 24.58 -7.92
C GLY A 21 0.60 25.91 -7.16
N LEU A 22 -0.54 26.21 -6.55
CA LEU A 22 -0.74 27.48 -5.83
C LEU A 22 0.02 27.50 -4.49
N ALA A 23 0.52 28.69 -4.14
CA ALA A 23 1.11 28.92 -2.82
C ALA A 23 0.07 28.84 -1.70
N TYR A 24 0.46 28.35 -0.52
CA TYR A 24 -0.46 28.17 0.62
C TYR A 24 -1.18 29.45 1.04
N ALA A 25 -0.53 30.61 0.90
CA ALA A 25 -1.15 31.91 1.19
C ALA A 25 -2.30 32.23 0.23
N GLN A 26 -2.22 31.80 -1.02
CA GLN A 26 -3.29 32.00 -2.01
C GLN A 26 -4.46 31.05 -1.78
N ILE A 27 -4.17 29.78 -1.47
CA ILE A 27 -5.19 28.79 -1.08
C ILE A 27 -5.95 29.29 0.16
N ALA A 28 -5.22 29.75 1.17
CA ALA A 28 -5.80 30.25 2.41
C ALA A 28 -6.72 31.47 2.19
N ARG A 29 -6.32 32.41 1.32
CA ARG A 29 -7.16 33.55 0.93
C ARG A 29 -8.46 33.13 0.23
N ARG A 30 -8.42 32.14 -0.67
CA ARG A 30 -9.62 31.61 -1.35
C ARG A 30 -10.61 30.96 -0.37
N LEU A 31 -10.12 30.43 0.74
CA LEU A 31 -10.92 29.78 1.78
C LEU A 31 -11.38 30.73 2.88
N ASP A 32 -10.96 32.01 2.84
CA ASP A 32 -11.08 32.94 3.97
C ASP A 32 -10.54 32.37 5.29
N ARG A 33 -9.37 31.69 5.23
CA ARG A 33 -8.70 31.08 6.39
C ARG A 33 -7.27 31.62 6.55
N PRO A 34 -6.71 31.59 7.77
CA PRO A 34 -5.29 31.88 7.97
C PRO A 34 -4.36 30.91 7.23
N THR A 35 -3.25 31.40 6.68
CA THR A 35 -2.24 30.57 5.99
C THR A 35 -1.66 29.46 6.86
N SER A 36 -1.54 29.71 8.17
CA SER A 36 -1.07 28.72 9.14
C SER A 36 -2.05 27.54 9.32
N THR A 37 -3.33 27.70 8.96
CA THR A 37 -4.32 26.61 8.98
C THR A 37 -4.07 25.66 7.81
N VAL A 38 -3.91 26.20 6.60
CA VAL A 38 -3.61 25.40 5.40
C VAL A 38 -2.25 24.72 5.54
N THR A 39 -1.22 25.44 6.00
CA THR A 39 0.13 24.87 6.18
C THR A 39 0.11 23.70 7.17
N ARG A 40 -0.51 23.87 8.35
CA ARG A 40 -0.60 22.79 9.34
C ARG A 40 -1.45 21.63 8.87
N GLU A 41 -2.53 21.89 8.16
CA GLU A 41 -3.37 20.84 7.59
C GLU A 41 -2.60 20.02 6.56
N VAL A 42 -1.89 20.67 5.64
CA VAL A 42 -1.12 19.99 4.59
C VAL A 42 0.03 19.19 5.21
N MET A 43 0.82 19.80 6.10
CA MET A 43 1.95 19.12 6.74
C MET A 43 1.52 17.95 7.62
N ARG A 44 0.37 18.05 8.29
CA ARG A 44 -0.15 16.97 9.14
C ARG A 44 -0.70 15.79 8.34
N ASN A 45 -1.08 15.97 7.08
CA ASN A 45 -1.75 14.93 6.29
C ASN A 45 -0.99 14.59 5.00
N GLY A 46 0.33 14.40 5.10
CA GLY A 46 1.15 13.86 4.00
C GLY A 46 1.94 14.88 3.18
N GLY A 47 1.93 16.17 3.56
CA GLY A 47 2.71 17.21 2.90
C GLY A 47 2.21 17.58 1.50
N PRO A 48 2.82 18.58 0.83
CA PRO A 48 2.30 19.13 -0.43
C PRO A 48 2.16 18.11 -1.57
N THR A 49 3.06 17.14 -1.67
CA THR A 49 3.05 16.11 -2.72
C THR A 49 2.12 14.94 -2.40
N GLY A 50 1.83 14.68 -1.12
CA GLY A 50 1.01 13.56 -0.65
C GLY A 50 -0.37 13.96 -0.14
N TYR A 51 -0.71 15.25 -0.13
CA TYR A 51 -1.95 15.73 0.49
C TYR A 51 -3.20 15.22 -0.24
N ARG A 52 -4.08 14.56 0.51
CA ARG A 52 -5.38 14.08 0.01
C ARG A 52 -6.52 14.49 0.95
N ALA A 53 -7.49 15.21 0.39
CA ALA A 53 -8.60 15.79 1.14
C ALA A 53 -9.42 14.77 1.94
N ASP A 54 -9.75 13.63 1.35
CA ASP A 54 -10.57 12.59 1.98
C ASP A 54 -9.82 11.90 3.12
N LEU A 55 -8.50 11.67 2.98
CA LEU A 55 -7.66 11.11 4.03
C LEU A 55 -7.59 12.08 5.22
N ALA A 56 -7.34 13.36 4.92
CA ALA A 56 -7.26 14.41 5.93
C ALA A 56 -8.60 14.61 6.69
N HIS A 57 -9.73 14.46 5.99
CA HIS A 57 -11.06 14.53 6.61
C HIS A 57 -11.31 13.35 7.55
N ARG A 58 -11.09 12.11 7.09
CA ARG A 58 -11.29 10.90 7.92
C ARG A 58 -10.36 10.86 9.13
N ALA A 59 -9.09 11.23 8.97
CA ALA A 59 -8.14 11.34 10.09
C ALA A 59 -8.64 12.34 11.15
N THR A 60 -9.27 13.44 10.71
CA THR A 60 -9.85 14.45 11.59
C THR A 60 -11.10 13.96 12.31
N GLU A 61 -11.98 13.22 11.64
CA GLU A 61 -13.16 12.60 12.27
C GLU A 61 -12.77 11.55 13.29
N HIS A 62 -11.80 10.69 12.96
CA HIS A 62 -11.34 9.61 13.84
C HIS A 62 -10.73 10.16 15.13
N ARG A 63 -9.88 11.20 15.05
CA ARG A 63 -9.36 11.92 16.23
C ARG A 63 -10.47 12.51 17.11
N THR A 64 -11.56 12.97 16.50
CA THR A 64 -12.69 13.55 17.23
C THR A 64 -13.50 12.46 17.94
N ARG A 65 -13.72 11.32 17.27
CA ARG A 65 -14.37 10.14 17.87
C ARG A 65 -13.54 9.56 19.01
N ARG A 66 -12.20 9.48 18.87
CA ARG A 66 -11.29 9.03 19.92
C ARG A 66 -11.32 9.96 21.15
N ARG A 67 -11.28 11.28 20.96
CA ARG A 67 -11.39 12.23 22.10
C ARG A 67 -12.72 12.09 22.85
N ARG A 68 -13.78 11.67 22.15
CA ARG A 68 -15.09 11.38 22.75
C ARG A 68 -15.14 10.02 23.47
N GLN A 69 -14.32 9.05 23.04
CA GLN A 69 -14.21 7.71 23.64
C GLN A 69 -13.15 7.62 24.76
N ALA A 70 -12.17 8.52 24.79
CA ALA A 70 -11.08 8.55 25.77
C ALA A 70 -11.45 9.23 27.13
N ALA A 71 -12.74 9.47 27.40
CA ALA A 71 -13.19 9.74 28.77
C ALA A 71 -13.16 8.41 29.57
N PRO A 72 -12.55 8.34 30.76
CA PRO A 72 -11.70 7.20 31.10
C PRO A 72 -12.45 6.04 31.75
N ARG A 73 -12.08 4.80 31.38
CA ARG A 73 -12.04 3.63 32.27
C ARG A 73 -10.80 2.79 31.96
N GLY A 74 -9.96 2.62 32.97
CA GLY A 74 -8.70 1.87 32.89
C GLY A 74 -8.89 0.36 32.70
N GLY A 75 -7.91 -0.28 32.06
CA GLY A 75 -7.83 -1.72 31.82
C GLY A 75 -6.61 -2.09 30.94
N PRO A 76 -6.09 -3.33 31.01
CA PRO A 76 -4.66 -3.62 31.17
C PRO A 76 -3.78 -3.54 29.93
N GLN A 77 -2.49 -3.32 30.18
CA GLN A 77 -1.42 -3.14 29.20
C GLN A 77 -1.28 -4.31 28.22
N VAL A 78 -1.23 -3.95 26.93
CA VAL A 78 -0.85 -4.82 25.82
C VAL A 78 0.62 -5.21 25.99
N SER A 79 0.91 -6.51 25.82
CA SER A 79 2.24 -7.10 25.89
C SER A 79 3.27 -6.29 25.08
N PRO A 80 4.51 -6.11 25.56
CA PRO A 80 5.55 -5.42 24.81
C PRO A 80 5.83 -6.18 23.51
N GLN A 81 5.63 -5.53 22.37
CA GLN A 81 6.03 -6.09 21.07
C GLN A 81 7.56 -6.28 21.07
N ALA A 82 8.04 -7.37 20.45
CA ALA A 82 9.42 -7.89 20.54
C ALA A 82 10.53 -6.88 20.15
N HIS A 83 10.17 -5.76 19.54
CA HIS A 83 11.09 -4.74 19.03
C HIS A 83 10.85 -3.34 19.64
N GLY A 84 10.10 -3.22 20.74
CA GLY A 84 9.84 -1.94 21.40
C GLY A 84 9.01 -0.95 20.57
N ARG A 85 8.30 -1.44 19.53
CA ARG A 85 7.49 -0.60 18.65
C ARG A 85 6.27 -0.08 19.41
N ASP A 86 5.92 1.17 19.12
CA ASP A 86 4.65 1.73 19.56
C ASP A 86 3.51 1.01 18.84
N ALA A 87 2.74 0.24 19.59
CA ALA A 87 1.59 -0.49 19.09
C ALA A 87 0.53 0.43 18.47
N GLU A 88 0.47 1.70 18.88
CA GLU A 88 -0.43 2.69 18.27
C GLU A 88 0.04 3.11 16.88
N ALA A 89 1.32 3.43 16.73
CA ALA A 89 1.91 3.77 15.44
C ALA A 89 1.81 2.61 14.43
N LEU A 90 2.01 1.37 14.88
CA LEU A 90 1.86 0.19 14.01
C LEU A 90 0.43 0.04 13.49
N ARG A 91 -0.58 0.23 14.35
CA ARG A 91 -2.00 0.16 13.93
C ARG A 91 -2.37 1.26 12.94
N GLU A 92 -1.87 2.48 13.12
CA GLU A 92 -2.08 3.58 12.19
C GLU A 92 -1.44 3.30 10.82
N TYR A 93 -0.23 2.74 10.83
CA TYR A 93 0.44 2.28 9.62
C TYR A 93 -0.34 1.17 8.91
N GLU A 94 -0.80 0.14 9.64
CA GLU A 94 -1.60 -0.95 9.08
C GLU A 94 -2.90 -0.46 8.42
N GLU A 95 -3.58 0.51 9.03
CA GLU A 95 -4.80 1.10 8.45
C GLU A 95 -4.50 1.91 7.18
N THR A 96 -3.40 2.67 7.20
CA THR A 96 -2.93 3.43 6.04
C THR A 96 -2.60 2.48 4.89
N LEU A 97 -1.82 1.42 5.16
CA LEU A 97 -1.41 0.44 4.16
C LEU A 97 -2.61 -0.36 3.62
N THR A 98 -3.57 -0.71 4.50
CA THR A 98 -4.84 -1.35 4.08
C THR A 98 -5.58 -0.46 3.08
N THR A 99 -5.61 0.85 3.32
CA THR A 99 -6.28 1.81 2.44
C THR A 99 -5.61 1.90 1.07
N VAL A 100 -4.27 1.83 1.03
CA VAL A 100 -3.52 1.79 -0.24
C VAL A 100 -3.88 0.56 -1.06
N PHE A 101 -3.89 -0.63 -0.44
CA PHE A 101 -4.29 -1.86 -1.14
C PHE A 101 -5.75 -1.84 -1.61
N MET A 102 -6.65 -1.21 -0.87
CA MET A 102 -8.04 -1.05 -1.33
C MET A 102 -8.14 -0.16 -2.58
N GLN A 103 -7.29 0.86 -2.72
CA GLN A 103 -7.28 1.73 -3.89
C GLN A 103 -6.75 1.05 -5.14
N SER A 104 -5.90 0.03 -5.00
CA SER A 104 -5.45 -0.81 -6.12
C SER A 104 -6.47 -1.90 -6.49
N GLY A 105 -7.67 -1.88 -5.92
CA GLY A 105 -8.78 -2.79 -6.27
C GLY A 105 -8.93 -4.00 -5.36
N ALA A 106 -8.09 -4.17 -4.33
CA ALA A 106 -8.23 -5.30 -3.42
C ALA A 106 -9.46 -5.13 -2.50
N PRO A 107 -10.29 -6.18 -2.31
CA PRO A 107 -11.36 -6.13 -1.32
C PRO A 107 -10.79 -5.90 0.09
N LYS A 108 -11.52 -5.14 0.93
CA LYS A 108 -11.06 -4.70 2.26
C LYS A 108 -10.50 -5.84 3.13
N MET A 109 -11.14 -7.02 3.13
CA MET A 109 -10.69 -8.14 3.96
C MET A 109 -9.34 -8.71 3.49
N MET A 110 -9.15 -8.80 2.18
CA MET A 110 -7.95 -9.32 1.54
C MET A 110 -6.77 -8.36 1.78
N ALA A 111 -7.03 -7.05 1.66
CA ALA A 111 -6.07 -6.01 2.03
C ALA A 111 -5.63 -6.14 3.51
N ARG A 112 -6.58 -6.33 4.43
CA ARG A 112 -6.25 -6.52 5.86
C ARG A 112 -5.42 -7.78 6.13
N VAL A 113 -5.69 -8.88 5.42
CA VAL A 113 -4.89 -10.12 5.54
C VAL A 113 -3.46 -9.90 5.04
N LEU A 114 -3.28 -9.26 3.88
CA LEU A 114 -1.95 -8.93 3.34
C LEU A 114 -1.16 -8.04 4.30
N VAL A 115 -1.78 -6.97 4.81
CA VAL A 115 -1.13 -6.08 5.77
C VAL A 115 -0.68 -6.85 7.03
N CYS A 116 -1.55 -7.71 7.58
CA CYS A 116 -1.23 -8.51 8.76
C CYS A 116 -0.06 -9.48 8.53
N LEU A 117 0.07 -10.03 7.32
CA LEU A 117 1.20 -10.88 6.94
C LEU A 117 2.47 -10.05 6.69
N TYR A 118 2.38 -8.87 6.07
CA TYR A 118 3.53 -7.97 5.86
C TYR A 118 4.10 -7.39 7.16
N THR A 119 3.26 -7.15 8.17
CA THR A 119 3.70 -6.53 9.44
C THR A 119 4.08 -7.54 10.52
N THR A 120 4.00 -8.85 10.24
CA THR A 120 4.38 -9.87 11.21
C THR A 120 5.88 -10.12 11.25
N ASP A 121 6.48 -10.02 12.43
CA ASP A 121 7.91 -10.29 12.61
C ASP A 121 8.29 -11.75 12.33
N THR A 122 7.32 -12.67 12.38
CA THR A 122 7.52 -14.10 12.07
C THR A 122 7.58 -14.39 10.57
N GLY A 123 7.29 -13.42 9.69
CA GLY A 123 7.17 -13.61 8.24
C GLY A 123 5.96 -14.44 7.78
N SER A 124 5.39 -15.27 8.67
CA SER A 124 4.24 -16.14 8.36
C SER A 124 3.23 -16.21 9.52
N LEU A 125 1.97 -16.51 9.19
CA LEU A 125 0.88 -16.70 10.17
C LEU A 125 -0.01 -17.89 9.83
N THR A 126 -0.54 -18.54 10.86
CA THR A 126 -1.58 -19.56 10.75
C THR A 126 -2.98 -18.93 10.60
N ALA A 127 -3.95 -19.72 10.14
CA ALA A 127 -5.35 -19.28 10.07
C ALA A 127 -5.89 -18.79 11.43
N SER A 128 -5.54 -19.47 12.53
CA SER A 128 -5.94 -19.10 13.89
C SER A 128 -5.35 -17.77 14.33
N GLU A 129 -4.08 -17.50 14.00
CA GLU A 129 -3.43 -16.24 14.34
C GLU A 129 -4.03 -15.09 13.53
N LEU A 130 -4.36 -15.30 12.25
CA LEU A 130 -5.06 -14.33 11.42
C LEU A 130 -6.46 -14.00 11.99
N VAL A 131 -7.22 -15.03 12.41
CA VAL A 131 -8.52 -14.85 13.09
C VAL A 131 -8.36 -13.98 14.34
N GLN A 132 -7.37 -14.29 15.18
CA GLN A 132 -7.13 -13.59 16.44
C GLN A 132 -6.67 -12.14 16.21
N ARG A 133 -5.74 -11.90 15.27
CA ARG A 133 -5.20 -10.56 15.01
C ARG A 133 -6.23 -9.67 14.33
N LEU A 134 -6.98 -10.20 13.37
CA LEU A 134 -7.93 -9.41 12.59
C LEU A 134 -9.31 -9.29 13.26
N GLN A 135 -9.58 -10.10 14.28
CA GLN A 135 -10.86 -10.18 15.01
C GLN A 135 -12.03 -10.46 14.05
N VAL A 136 -11.89 -11.50 13.23
CA VAL A 136 -12.87 -11.92 12.21
C VAL A 136 -13.10 -13.42 12.27
N SER A 137 -14.16 -13.90 11.60
CA SER A 137 -14.49 -15.33 11.61
C SER A 137 -13.46 -16.18 10.85
N PRO A 138 -13.28 -17.46 11.22
CA PRO A 138 -12.46 -18.41 10.44
C PRO A 138 -12.88 -18.49 8.97
N ALA A 139 -14.18 -18.47 8.69
CA ALA A 139 -14.71 -18.51 7.33
C ALA A 139 -14.30 -17.28 6.49
N SER A 140 -14.20 -16.10 7.12
CA SER A 140 -13.71 -14.89 6.46
C SER A 140 -12.24 -15.02 6.08
N ILE A 141 -11.42 -15.60 6.97
CA ILE A 141 -10.01 -15.87 6.69
C ILE A 141 -9.89 -16.90 5.57
N SER A 142 -10.62 -18.02 5.62
CA SER A 142 -10.58 -19.03 4.56
C SER A 142 -10.90 -18.44 3.18
N LYS A 143 -11.97 -17.62 3.07
CA LYS A 143 -12.32 -16.94 1.82
C LYS A 143 -11.24 -15.96 1.35
N ALA A 144 -10.67 -15.20 2.26
CA ALA A 144 -9.61 -14.24 1.93
C ALA A 144 -8.35 -14.95 1.45
N ILE A 145 -7.92 -16.01 2.14
CA ILE A 145 -6.78 -16.83 1.76
C ILE A 145 -7.01 -17.48 0.39
N THR A 146 -8.15 -18.12 0.14
CA THR A 146 -8.43 -18.73 -1.17
C THR A 146 -8.40 -17.70 -2.29
N PHE A 147 -8.92 -16.49 -2.06
CA PHE A 147 -8.84 -15.41 -3.04
C PHE A 147 -7.38 -14.98 -3.28
N LEU A 148 -6.62 -14.75 -2.22
CA LEU A 148 -5.24 -14.29 -2.29
C LEU A 148 -4.32 -15.34 -2.93
N GLU A 149 -4.49 -16.62 -2.61
CA GLU A 149 -3.80 -17.74 -3.27
C GLU A 149 -4.15 -17.81 -4.76
N GLY A 150 -5.43 -17.64 -5.12
CA GLY A 150 -5.85 -17.63 -6.53
C GLY A 150 -5.30 -16.46 -7.34
N GLN A 151 -4.89 -15.37 -6.66
CA GLN A 151 -4.19 -14.23 -7.25
C GLN A 151 -2.66 -14.37 -7.12
N GLY A 152 -2.15 -15.47 -6.56
CA GLY A 152 -0.74 -15.70 -6.30
C GLY A 152 -0.15 -14.86 -5.18
N LEU A 153 -0.95 -14.10 -4.43
CA LEU A 153 -0.53 -13.10 -3.43
C LEU A 153 -0.07 -13.71 -2.09
N VAL A 154 -0.45 -14.96 -1.82
CA VAL A 154 -0.14 -15.69 -0.60
C VAL A 154 0.16 -17.14 -0.97
N ARG A 155 1.16 -17.72 -0.33
CA ARG A 155 1.49 -19.14 -0.45
C ARG A 155 1.24 -19.88 0.86
N ARG A 156 0.76 -21.12 0.76
CA ARG A 156 0.70 -22.08 1.88
C ARG A 156 2.03 -22.80 2.01
N GLU A 157 2.59 -22.75 3.21
CA GLU A 157 3.72 -23.56 3.62
C GLU A 157 3.30 -24.51 4.74
N ARG A 158 3.89 -25.71 4.74
CA ARG A 158 3.73 -26.68 5.82
C ARG A 158 4.90 -26.53 6.77
N ASP A 159 4.62 -26.16 8.01
CA ASP A 159 5.60 -26.11 9.08
C ASP A 159 5.99 -27.54 9.53
N GLU A 160 7.04 -27.70 10.34
CA GLU A 160 7.50 -28.99 10.87
C GLU A 160 6.41 -29.69 11.72
N GLY A 161 5.44 -28.94 12.23
CA GLY A 161 4.16 -29.45 12.73
C GLY A 161 3.07 -29.33 11.67
N ARG A 162 2.10 -30.26 11.64
CA ARG A 162 0.99 -30.39 10.65
C ARG A 162 0.07 -29.15 10.41
N ARG A 163 0.45 -27.94 10.84
CA ARG A 163 -0.33 -26.71 10.69
C ARG A 163 0.14 -25.93 9.47
N GLU A 164 -0.81 -25.51 8.66
CA GLU A 164 -0.55 -24.65 7.50
C GLU A 164 -0.22 -23.23 7.97
N ARG A 165 0.87 -22.68 7.42
CA ARG A 165 1.27 -21.29 7.56
C ARG A 165 1.11 -20.57 6.23
N TYR A 166 0.70 -19.32 6.31
CA TYR A 166 0.55 -18.43 5.18
C TYR A 166 1.71 -17.44 5.19
N VAL A 167 2.33 -17.27 4.03
CA VAL A 167 3.46 -16.36 3.82
C VAL A 167 3.09 -15.45 2.66
N VAL A 168 3.44 -14.16 2.74
CA VAL A 168 3.43 -13.33 1.53
C VAL A 168 4.61 -13.77 0.69
N ASP A 169 4.35 -14.02 -0.59
CA ASP A 169 5.40 -14.43 -1.50
C ASP A 169 6.09 -13.16 -2.04
N ASP A 170 7.41 -13.02 -1.90
CA ASP A 170 8.13 -11.84 -2.39
C ASP A 170 8.08 -11.76 -3.92
N ASP A 171 7.86 -12.90 -4.59
CA ASP A 171 7.60 -12.96 -6.03
C ASP A 171 6.22 -12.38 -6.39
N VAL A 172 5.35 -12.03 -5.44
CA VAL A 172 4.00 -11.51 -5.72
C VAL A 172 3.99 -10.27 -6.57
N TRP A 173 4.85 -9.31 -6.24
CA TRP A 173 4.95 -8.08 -7.01
C TRP A 173 5.51 -8.37 -8.40
N TYR A 174 6.47 -9.27 -8.49
CA TYR A 174 7.00 -9.77 -9.75
C TYR A 174 5.91 -10.46 -10.59
N GLN A 175 5.22 -11.46 -10.06
CA GLN A 175 4.14 -12.19 -10.73
C GLN A 175 2.98 -11.27 -11.13
N SER A 176 2.64 -10.27 -10.29
CA SER A 176 1.60 -9.28 -10.60
C SER A 176 2.01 -8.35 -11.75
N MET A 177 3.27 -7.93 -11.80
CA MET A 177 3.81 -7.15 -12.92
C MET A 177 3.82 -7.99 -14.21
N ILE A 178 4.25 -9.26 -14.14
CA ILE A 178 4.23 -10.18 -15.28
C ILE A 178 2.78 -10.44 -15.77
N ALA A 179 1.84 -10.67 -14.85
CA ALA A 179 0.43 -10.87 -15.19
C ALA A 179 -0.20 -9.62 -15.83
N SER A 180 0.12 -8.43 -15.30
CA SER A 180 -0.33 -7.16 -15.86
C SER A 180 0.22 -6.93 -17.28
N ALA A 181 1.51 -7.23 -17.49
CA ALA A 181 2.13 -7.15 -18.82
C ALA A 181 1.47 -8.13 -19.82
N ARG A 182 1.15 -9.35 -19.40
CA ARG A 182 0.40 -10.32 -20.23
C ARG A 182 -0.99 -9.81 -20.59
N SER A 183 -1.70 -9.18 -19.66
CA SER A 183 -3.01 -8.58 -19.91
C SER A 183 -2.91 -7.43 -20.93
N LEU A 184 -1.90 -6.57 -20.81
CA LEU A 184 -1.62 -5.53 -21.80
C LEU A 184 -1.31 -6.12 -23.18
N ALA A 185 -0.50 -7.18 -23.25
CA ALA A 185 -0.21 -7.87 -24.51
C ALA A 185 -1.48 -8.44 -25.18
N GLN A 186 -2.45 -8.92 -24.40
CA GLN A 186 -3.74 -9.36 -24.93
C GLN A 186 -4.56 -8.20 -25.52
N VAL A 187 -4.51 -7.02 -24.91
CA VAL A 187 -5.14 -5.80 -25.46
C VAL A 187 -4.44 -5.35 -26.74
N VAL A 188 -3.12 -5.45 -26.82
CA VAL A 188 -2.32 -5.16 -28.03
C VAL A 188 -2.75 -6.06 -29.18
N GLU A 189 -2.78 -7.37 -28.95
CA GLU A 189 -3.19 -8.35 -29.96
C GLU A 189 -4.60 -8.09 -30.47
N THR A 190 -5.55 -7.88 -29.55
CA THR A 190 -6.95 -7.58 -29.89
C THR A 190 -7.08 -6.27 -30.68
N SER A 191 -6.29 -5.26 -30.32
CA SER A 191 -6.27 -3.97 -31.02
C SER A 191 -5.75 -4.13 -32.46
N ARG A 192 -4.67 -4.91 -32.65
CA ARG A 192 -4.10 -5.20 -33.97
C ARG A 192 -5.06 -5.98 -34.87
N GLN A 193 -5.83 -6.92 -34.31
CA GLN A 193 -6.92 -7.58 -35.03
C GLN A 193 -7.99 -6.58 -35.48
N GLY A 194 -8.38 -5.65 -34.59
CA GLY A 194 -9.30 -4.56 -34.91
C GLY A 194 -8.81 -3.64 -36.04
N VAL A 195 -7.50 -3.38 -36.14
CA VAL A 195 -6.90 -2.64 -37.26
C VAL A 195 -7.13 -3.37 -38.59
N GLY A 196 -6.99 -4.70 -38.62
CA GLY A 196 -7.26 -5.52 -39.80
C GLY A 196 -8.72 -5.45 -40.25
N ILE A 197 -9.65 -5.38 -39.30
CA ILE A 197 -11.10 -5.30 -39.56
C ILE A 197 -11.53 -3.91 -40.01
N LEU A 198 -11.07 -2.87 -39.32
CA LEU A 198 -11.48 -1.47 -39.56
C LEU A 198 -10.72 -0.81 -40.72
N GLY A 199 -9.69 -1.46 -41.25
CA GLY A 199 -8.82 -0.93 -42.29
C GLY A 199 -7.76 0.01 -41.73
N ARG A 200 -6.50 -0.20 -42.14
CA ARG A 200 -5.32 0.55 -41.67
C ARG A 200 -5.37 2.04 -41.99
N ASP A 201 -5.97 2.39 -43.11
CA ASP A 201 -6.03 3.77 -43.60
C ASP A 201 -7.21 4.56 -43.01
N THR A 202 -8.02 3.94 -42.16
CA THR A 202 -9.12 4.63 -41.50
C THR A 202 -8.65 5.33 -40.22
N PRO A 203 -9.30 6.44 -39.81
CA PRO A 203 -9.01 7.08 -38.53
C PRO A 203 -9.20 6.15 -37.32
N ALA A 204 -10.08 5.14 -37.42
CA ALA A 204 -10.29 4.17 -36.36
C ALA A 204 -9.14 3.14 -36.29
N GLY A 205 -8.69 2.64 -37.44
CA GLY A 205 -7.49 1.80 -37.53
C GLY A 205 -6.26 2.51 -37.00
N ALA A 206 -6.04 3.77 -37.39
CA ALA A 206 -4.93 4.58 -36.89
C ALA A 206 -4.95 4.75 -35.35
N ARG A 207 -6.12 4.94 -34.73
CA ARG A 207 -6.24 5.02 -33.26
C ARG A 207 -5.90 3.69 -32.58
N LEU A 208 -6.42 2.57 -33.08
CA LEU A 208 -6.15 1.24 -32.52
C LEU A 208 -4.66 0.89 -32.65
N GLU A 209 -4.05 1.22 -33.79
CA GLU A 209 -2.62 1.02 -34.01
C GLU A 209 -1.77 1.87 -33.05
N ASN A 210 -2.16 3.12 -32.79
CA ASN A 210 -1.47 3.97 -31.82
C ASN A 210 -1.57 3.43 -30.38
N ILE A 211 -2.75 2.94 -29.98
CA ILE A 211 -2.94 2.31 -28.67
C ILE A 211 -2.11 1.03 -28.56
N ALA A 212 -2.15 0.18 -29.57
CA ALA A 212 -1.38 -1.06 -29.62
C ALA A 212 0.12 -0.77 -29.47
N ARG A 213 0.67 0.17 -30.25
CA ARG A 213 2.09 0.54 -30.19
C ARG A 213 2.52 1.02 -28.80
N PHE A 214 1.71 1.87 -28.17
CA PHE A 214 2.03 2.37 -26.82
C PHE A 214 1.99 1.26 -25.78
N LEU A 215 0.92 0.45 -25.77
CA LEU A 215 0.77 -0.61 -24.78
C LEU A 215 1.79 -1.74 -24.95
N ASP A 216 2.23 -2.02 -26.18
CA ASP A 216 3.30 -2.99 -26.48
C ASP A 216 4.61 -2.57 -25.82
N PHE A 217 5.00 -1.30 -25.98
CA PHE A 217 6.17 -0.73 -25.31
C PHE A 217 6.07 -0.83 -23.77
N ILE A 218 4.90 -0.49 -23.21
CA ILE A 218 4.69 -0.57 -21.75
C ILE A 218 4.76 -2.02 -21.27
N ALA A 219 4.13 -2.97 -21.96
CA ALA A 219 4.15 -4.39 -21.58
C ALA A 219 5.58 -4.94 -21.57
N GLU A 220 6.36 -4.70 -22.62
CA GLU A 220 7.76 -5.15 -22.66
C GLU A 220 8.63 -4.46 -21.61
N SER A 221 8.45 -3.15 -21.40
CA SER A 221 9.23 -2.41 -20.39
C SER A 221 8.93 -2.92 -18.97
N THR A 222 7.68 -3.30 -18.70
CA THR A 222 7.24 -3.85 -17.42
C THR A 222 7.88 -5.22 -17.18
N ILE A 223 7.93 -6.09 -18.20
CA ILE A 223 8.58 -7.41 -18.10
C ILE A 223 10.08 -7.24 -17.83
N ARG A 224 10.76 -6.41 -18.63
CA ARG A 224 12.20 -6.15 -18.46
C ARG A 224 12.53 -5.61 -17.07
N ALA A 225 11.74 -4.65 -16.58
CA ALA A 225 11.94 -4.08 -15.25
C ALA A 225 11.69 -5.11 -14.14
N ALA A 226 10.65 -5.95 -14.28
CA ALA A 226 10.35 -7.00 -13.32
C ALA A 226 11.47 -8.05 -13.27
N GLU A 227 12.00 -8.48 -14.42
CA GLU A 227 13.12 -9.43 -14.52
C GLU A 227 14.39 -8.89 -13.88
N GLN A 228 14.72 -7.61 -14.10
CA GLN A 228 15.88 -6.96 -13.47
C GLN A 228 15.71 -6.79 -11.95
N ALA A 229 14.49 -6.47 -11.48
CA ALA A 229 14.22 -6.28 -10.07
C ALA A 229 14.20 -7.59 -9.26
N ARG A 230 14.10 -8.74 -9.93
CA ARG A 230 14.14 -10.06 -9.27
C ARG A 230 15.45 -10.28 -8.49
N GLU A 231 16.57 -9.73 -8.97
CA GLU A 231 17.86 -9.77 -8.26
C GLU A 231 17.88 -8.84 -7.03
N VAL A 232 17.08 -7.77 -7.04
CA VAL A 232 17.00 -6.79 -5.93
C VAL A 232 16.15 -7.33 -4.76
N LEU A 233 15.05 -8.04 -5.06
CA LEU A 233 14.16 -8.63 -4.05
C LEU A 233 14.83 -9.74 -3.23
N HIS A 234 15.84 -10.43 -3.77
CA HIS A 234 16.58 -11.49 -3.08
C HIS A 234 17.87 -11.03 -2.39
N THR A 235 18.03 -9.73 -2.11
CA THR A 235 19.17 -9.27 -1.29
C THR A 235 18.93 -9.66 0.17
N ASP A 236 19.45 -10.83 0.55
CA ASP A 236 19.41 -11.37 1.92
C ASP A 236 20.06 -10.37 2.90
N PRO A 237 19.38 -9.89 3.95
CA PRO A 237 19.99 -9.09 5.00
C PRO A 237 20.78 -10.00 5.93
N GLY A 238 21.86 -10.59 5.44
CA GLY A 238 22.61 -11.60 6.17
C GLY A 238 24.03 -11.78 5.69
N THR A 239 24.92 -10.84 5.97
CA THR A 239 26.35 -11.10 6.29
C THR A 239 27.08 -9.79 6.65
N THR A 240 26.69 -9.14 7.75
CA THR A 240 27.69 -8.49 8.60
C THR A 240 28.13 -9.51 9.64
N THR A 241 28.98 -10.45 9.20
CA THR A 241 29.81 -11.22 10.13
C THR A 241 30.71 -10.23 10.85
N GLY A 242 30.36 -9.96 12.11
CA GLY A 242 31.22 -9.29 13.06
C GLY A 242 32.51 -10.08 13.23
N GLY A 243 33.55 -9.69 12.51
CA GLY A 243 34.92 -10.07 12.79
C GLY A 243 35.46 -9.20 13.91
N THR A 244 35.02 -9.44 15.14
CA THR A 244 35.75 -9.01 16.34
C THR A 244 36.99 -9.88 16.43
N THR A 245 38.08 -9.49 15.79
CA THR A 245 39.42 -10.00 16.11
C THR A 245 39.98 -9.16 17.25
N GLY A 246 39.91 -9.71 18.47
CA GLY A 246 40.57 -9.15 19.64
C GLY A 246 42.10 -9.12 19.46
N PRO A 247 42.81 -8.24 20.18
CA PRO A 247 44.25 -8.10 20.03
C PRO A 247 44.97 -9.30 20.66
N HIS A 248 45.63 -10.10 19.84
CA HIS A 248 46.67 -11.02 20.32
C HIS A 248 47.86 -10.22 20.81
N THR A 249 48.18 -10.39 22.09
CA THR A 249 49.33 -9.81 22.77
C THR A 249 50.38 -10.91 22.92
N GLU A 250 51.42 -10.88 22.09
CA GLU A 250 52.74 -11.55 22.24
C GLU A 250 53.68 -10.67 21.38
N GLY A 251 54.85 -10.17 21.77
CA GLY A 251 55.78 -10.39 22.87
C GLY A 251 57.16 -10.06 22.29
N GLY A 252 57.83 -9.02 22.80
CA GLY A 252 59.16 -8.56 22.36
C GLY A 252 59.61 -7.34 23.14
#